data_AF-J5UTQ4-F1
#
_entry.id   AF-J5UTQ4-F1
#
_cell.length_a   1.000
_cell.length_b   1.000
_cell.length_c   1.000
_cell.angle_alpha   90.00
_cell.angle_beta   90.00
_cell.angle_gamma   90.00
#
_symmetry.space_group_name_H-M   'P 1'
#
loop_
_entity.id
_entity.type
_entity.pdbx_description
1 polymer ?
#
loop_
_entity_poly.entity_id
_entity_poly.type
_entity_poly.pdbx_seq_one_letter_code
_entity_poly.pdbx_strand_id
1 'polypeptide(L)'
;MSKIVFVDPGNLEARNLEADALEQLGYQAESGPWRNFYLTGAQELRNGVVKGPTPNTASPDTVRAMTPEMFFDYLAVHINGEKAGTAKAVFNIDLGNDGGKYKLELENGVLNHTADAEAKDADATIALDRATLNKIILKEETLKQAEDKGEVKVTGDGAKLDEMLGYMDKFEFWFNIVTP
;
A
#
# COMPACT_ATOMS: atom_id res chain seq x y z
N MET A 1 -14.58 28.31 -7.84
CA MET A 1 -14.77 27.28 -8.89
C MET A 1 -14.59 25.88 -8.33
N SER A 2 -13.54 25.62 -7.54
CA SER A 2 -13.33 24.33 -6.86
C SER A 2 -14.59 23.75 -6.19
N LYS A 3 -15.33 24.57 -5.42
CA LYS A 3 -16.58 24.13 -4.78
C LYS A 3 -17.65 23.64 -5.77
N ILE A 4 -17.70 24.21 -6.98
CA ILE A 4 -18.65 23.80 -8.02
C ILE A 4 -18.17 22.52 -8.69
N VAL A 5 -16.89 22.40 -9.01
CA VAL A 5 -16.31 21.18 -9.60
C VAL A 5 -16.44 19.97 -8.66
N PHE A 6 -16.31 20.18 -7.34
CA PHE A 6 -16.48 19.12 -6.35
C PHE A 6 -17.95 18.71 -6.12
N VAL A 7 -18.92 19.57 -6.46
CA VAL A 7 -20.36 19.26 -6.36
C VAL A 7 -20.89 18.70 -7.68
N ASP A 8 -20.39 19.19 -8.81
CA ASP A 8 -20.76 18.80 -10.16
C ASP A 8 -19.51 18.63 -11.04
N PRO A 9 -18.83 17.46 -10.97
CA PRO A 9 -17.61 17.20 -11.74
C PRO A 9 -17.86 17.07 -13.26
N GLY A 10 -19.12 17.00 -13.68
CA GLY A 10 -19.53 17.03 -15.09
C GLY A 10 -19.62 18.44 -15.69
N ASN A 11 -19.55 19.48 -14.85
CA ASN A 11 -19.65 20.87 -15.31
C ASN A 11 -18.38 21.34 -16.02
N LEU A 12 -18.36 21.20 -17.34
CA LEU A 12 -17.22 21.57 -18.18
C LEU A 12 -16.87 23.06 -18.11
N GLU A 13 -17.87 23.94 -17.99
CA GLU A 13 -17.63 25.38 -17.87
C GLU A 13 -16.89 25.70 -16.57
N ALA A 14 -17.33 25.09 -15.46
CA ALA A 14 -16.70 25.27 -14.17
C ALA A 14 -15.25 24.75 -14.14
N ARG A 15 -15.03 23.57 -14.76
CA ARG A 15 -13.70 22.96 -14.87
C ARG A 15 -12.76 23.80 -15.73
N ASN A 16 -13.23 24.30 -16.87
CA ASN A 16 -12.41 25.12 -17.76
C ASN A 16 -12.05 26.45 -17.11
N LEU A 17 -12.99 27.12 -16.44
CA LEU A 17 -12.71 28.38 -15.74
C LEU A 17 -11.73 28.18 -14.57
N GLU A 18 -11.83 27.06 -13.85
CA GLU A 18 -10.85 26.72 -12.82
C GLU A 18 -9.48 26.39 -13.41
N ALA A 19 -9.43 25.66 -14.51
CA ALA A 19 -8.19 25.35 -15.21
C ALA A 19 -7.48 26.62 -15.68
N ASP A 20 -8.22 27.59 -16.22
CA ASP A 20 -7.65 28.88 -16.66
C ASP A 20 -7.07 29.67 -15.47
N ALA A 21 -7.76 29.68 -14.33
CA ALA A 21 -7.28 30.33 -13.12
C ALA A 21 -6.00 29.67 -12.58
N LEU A 22 -5.95 28.34 -12.50
CA LEU A 22 -4.75 27.60 -12.07
C LEU A 22 -3.61 27.83 -13.07
N GLU A 23 -3.88 27.84 -14.37
CA GLU A 23 -2.86 28.08 -15.40
C GLU A 23 -2.19 29.45 -15.24
N GLN A 24 -2.97 30.50 -14.98
CA GLN A 24 -2.42 31.84 -14.71
C GLN A 24 -1.58 31.87 -13.44
N LEU A 25 -2.00 31.18 -12.37
CA LEU A 25 -1.19 31.05 -11.15
C LEU A 25 0.11 30.28 -11.42
N GLY A 26 0.07 29.25 -12.25
CA GLY A 26 1.24 28.49 -12.68
C GLY A 26 2.24 29.33 -13.49
N TYR A 27 1.76 30.26 -14.31
CA TYR A 27 2.63 31.18 -15.07
C TYR A 27 3.32 32.22 -14.18
N GLN A 28 2.68 32.62 -13.09
CA GLN A 28 3.22 33.60 -12.14
C GLN A 28 4.05 32.95 -11.02
N ALA A 29 3.98 31.62 -10.87
CA ALA A 29 4.70 30.91 -9.82
C ALA A 29 6.22 30.95 -10.04
N GLU A 30 6.93 31.53 -9.09
CA GLU A 30 8.40 31.49 -9.01
C GLU A 30 8.89 30.08 -8.61
N SER A 31 8.11 29.37 -7.80
CA SER A 31 8.42 28.02 -7.34
C SER A 31 8.08 26.97 -8.42
N GLY A 32 9.10 26.24 -8.86
CA GLY A 32 8.95 25.12 -9.81
C GLY A 32 7.89 24.09 -9.38
N PRO A 33 7.91 23.60 -8.13
CA PRO A 33 6.84 22.73 -7.62
C PRO A 33 5.44 23.34 -7.74
N TRP A 34 5.26 24.60 -7.36
CA TRP A 34 3.96 25.27 -7.45
C TRP A 34 3.47 25.37 -8.89
N ARG A 35 4.36 25.78 -9.81
CA ARG A 35 4.08 25.76 -11.24
C ARG A 35 3.60 24.38 -11.69
N ASN A 36 4.29 23.32 -11.30
CA ASN A 36 3.93 21.95 -11.68
C ASN A 36 2.57 21.52 -11.12
N PHE A 37 2.26 21.84 -9.86
CA PHE A 37 0.94 21.54 -9.27
C PHE A 37 -0.19 22.27 -10.00
N TYR A 38 -0.02 23.57 -10.26
CA TYR A 38 -1.03 24.38 -10.94
C TYR A 38 -1.30 23.91 -12.37
N LEU A 39 -0.24 23.70 -13.15
CA LEU A 39 -0.36 23.31 -14.56
C LEU A 39 -0.88 21.87 -14.70
N THR A 40 -0.46 20.95 -13.83
CA THR A 40 -1.01 19.58 -13.82
C THR A 40 -2.48 19.58 -13.42
N GLY A 41 -2.88 20.36 -12.41
CA GLY A 41 -4.28 20.50 -12.01
C GLY A 41 -5.16 21.07 -13.14
N ALA A 42 -4.67 22.10 -13.85
CA ALA A 42 -5.36 22.63 -15.02
C ALA A 42 -5.48 21.59 -16.16
N GLN A 43 -4.43 20.81 -16.39
CA GLN A 43 -4.44 19.74 -17.39
C GLN A 43 -5.47 18.64 -17.06
N GLU A 44 -5.54 18.18 -15.81
CA GLU A 44 -6.50 17.17 -15.36
C GLU A 44 -7.94 17.71 -15.37
N LEU A 45 -8.16 18.97 -15.03
CA LEU A 45 -9.48 19.61 -15.16
C LEU A 45 -9.96 19.64 -16.61
N ARG A 46 -9.07 19.86 -17.59
CA ARG A 46 -9.44 19.90 -19.02
C ARG A 46 -9.59 18.50 -19.63
N ASN A 47 -8.75 17.54 -19.26
CA ASN A 47 -8.63 16.26 -19.98
C ASN A 47 -8.97 15.02 -19.15
N GLY A 48 -9.15 15.17 -17.84
CA GLY A 48 -9.19 14.06 -16.89
C GLY A 48 -7.80 13.51 -16.54
N VAL A 49 -7.76 12.60 -15.55
CA VAL A 49 -6.54 11.92 -15.12
C VAL A 49 -6.10 10.92 -16.21
N VAL A 50 -4.90 11.13 -16.75
CA VAL A 50 -4.32 10.22 -17.75
C VAL A 50 -3.63 9.06 -17.05
N LYS A 51 -4.21 7.87 -17.15
CA LYS A 51 -3.63 6.66 -16.56
C LYS A 51 -2.51 6.13 -17.45
N GLY A 52 -1.27 6.17 -16.94
CA GLY A 52 -0.09 5.57 -17.55
C GLY A 52 0.48 4.41 -16.72
N PRO A 53 1.58 3.77 -17.19
CA PRO A 53 2.34 2.84 -16.36
C PRO A 53 2.75 3.51 -15.05
N THR A 54 2.41 2.89 -13.92
CA THR A 54 2.79 3.39 -12.61
C THR A 54 4.27 3.10 -12.35
N PRO A 55 5.05 4.07 -11.86
CA PRO A 55 6.42 3.80 -11.46
C PRO A 55 6.43 2.74 -10.35
N ASN A 56 7.34 1.77 -10.44
CA ASN A 56 7.59 0.85 -9.32
C ASN A 56 8.41 1.62 -8.27
N THR A 57 7.73 2.14 -7.25
CA THR A 57 8.34 3.03 -6.24
C THR A 57 9.22 2.30 -5.24
N ALA A 58 9.09 0.97 -5.13
CA ALA A 58 9.94 0.13 -4.28
C ALA A 58 11.08 -0.45 -5.11
N SER A 59 12.22 0.26 -5.19
CA SER A 59 13.41 -0.29 -5.83
C SER A 59 13.93 -1.52 -5.06
N PRO A 60 14.60 -2.50 -5.71
CA PRO A 60 15.22 -3.63 -5.02
C PRO A 60 16.14 -3.21 -3.86
N ASP A 61 16.88 -2.11 -4.03
CA ASP A 61 17.77 -1.59 -2.99
C ASP A 61 17.00 -1.00 -1.81
N THR A 62 15.88 -0.30 -2.06
CA THR A 62 14.98 0.19 -1.00
C THR A 62 14.38 -0.96 -0.20
N VAL A 63 13.93 -2.02 -0.88
CA VAL A 63 13.35 -3.21 -0.22
C VAL A 63 14.39 -3.95 0.63
N ARG A 64 15.61 -4.10 0.13
CA ARG A 64 16.71 -4.73 0.87
C ARG A 64 17.11 -3.93 2.12
N ALA A 65 16.99 -2.61 2.08
CA ALA A 65 17.31 -1.73 3.21
C ALA A 65 16.17 -1.62 4.25
N MET A 66 14.96 -2.07 3.92
CA MET A 66 13.79 -2.04 4.83
C MET A 66 14.03 -2.98 6.02
N THR A 67 13.67 -2.60 7.24
CA THR A 67 13.69 -3.57 8.36
C THR A 67 12.44 -4.46 8.32
N PRO A 68 12.42 -5.65 8.95
CA PRO A 68 11.19 -6.45 9.03
C PRO A 68 10.01 -5.69 9.64
N GLU A 69 10.26 -4.86 10.66
CA GLU A 69 9.26 -4.03 11.31
C GLU A 69 8.63 -3.02 10.34
N MET A 70 9.45 -2.33 9.54
CA MET A 70 8.96 -1.43 8.49
C MET A 70 8.09 -2.16 7.47
N PHE A 71 8.42 -3.42 7.15
CA PHE A 71 7.58 -4.24 6.29
C PHE A 71 6.25 -4.61 6.94
N PHE A 72 6.24 -4.99 8.22
CA PHE A 72 4.99 -5.28 8.93
C PHE A 72 4.12 -4.04 9.11
N ASP A 73 4.70 -2.87 9.35
CA ASP A 73 3.98 -1.58 9.32
C ASP A 73 3.37 -1.31 7.94
N TYR A 74 4.13 -1.57 6.88
CA TYR A 74 3.63 -1.45 5.52
C TYR A 74 2.44 -2.38 5.25
N LEU A 75 2.49 -3.64 5.73
CA LEU A 75 1.35 -4.56 5.66
C LEU A 75 0.16 -4.03 6.47
N ALA A 76 0.40 -3.50 7.68
CA ALA A 76 -0.65 -2.97 8.53
C ALA A 76 -1.39 -1.78 7.87
N VAL A 77 -0.68 -0.92 7.14
CA VAL A 77 -1.29 0.17 6.34
C VAL A 77 -2.22 -0.36 5.24
N HIS A 78 -1.95 -1.55 4.70
CA HIS A 78 -2.78 -2.15 3.66
C HIS A 78 -4.03 -2.84 4.22
N ILE A 79 -4.12 -3.10 5.53
CA ILE A 79 -5.29 -3.75 6.11
C ILE A 79 -6.51 -2.83 6.00
N ASN A 80 -7.55 -3.33 5.34
CA ASN A 80 -8.87 -2.72 5.38
C ASN A 80 -9.52 -3.02 6.74
N GLY A 81 -9.44 -2.04 7.65
CA GLY A 81 -9.96 -2.18 9.01
C GLY A 81 -11.47 -2.42 9.09
N GLU A 82 -12.26 -1.92 8.12
CA GLU A 82 -13.72 -2.17 8.08
C GLU A 82 -14.02 -3.64 7.77
N LYS A 83 -13.32 -4.23 6.79
CA LYS A 83 -13.46 -5.65 6.45
C LYS A 83 -12.90 -6.55 7.55
N ALA A 84 -11.79 -6.15 8.18
CA ALA A 84 -11.12 -6.90 9.23
C ALA A 84 -11.69 -6.66 10.64
N GLY A 85 -12.77 -5.87 10.79
CA GLY A 85 -13.24 -5.40 12.10
C GLY A 85 -13.60 -6.50 13.11
N THR A 86 -14.07 -7.65 12.63
CA THR A 86 -14.37 -8.83 13.48
C THR A 86 -13.30 -9.92 13.40
N ALA A 87 -12.28 -9.73 12.57
CA ALA A 87 -11.24 -10.74 12.39
C ALA A 87 -10.34 -10.79 13.63
N LYS A 88 -9.99 -12.02 14.02
CA LYS A 88 -8.97 -12.31 15.02
C LYS A 88 -8.06 -13.40 14.50
N ALA A 89 -6.76 -13.10 14.49
CA ALA A 89 -5.73 -14.06 14.14
C ALA A 89 -4.40 -13.68 14.78
N VAL A 90 -3.63 -14.68 15.21
CA VAL A 90 -2.28 -14.53 15.73
C VAL A 90 -1.33 -15.37 14.88
N PHE A 91 -0.28 -14.74 14.36
CA PHE A 91 0.72 -15.41 13.52
C PHE A 91 2.11 -15.30 14.14
N ASN A 92 2.90 -16.35 14.03
CA ASN A 92 4.33 -16.30 14.28
C ASN A 92 5.06 -16.22 12.95
N ILE A 93 6.02 -15.30 12.84
CA ILE A 93 6.91 -15.18 11.69
C ILE A 93 8.33 -15.51 12.14
N ASP A 94 8.95 -16.48 11.49
CA ASP A 94 10.34 -16.83 11.69
C ASP A 94 11.13 -16.47 10.42
N LEU A 95 11.95 -15.43 10.51
CA LEU A 95 12.77 -14.95 9.39
C LEU A 95 14.14 -15.64 9.30
N GLY A 96 14.31 -16.77 10.00
CA GLY A 96 15.56 -17.51 10.07
C GLY A 96 16.62 -16.83 10.95
N ASN A 97 17.83 -17.40 10.92
CA ASN A 97 18.91 -17.05 11.87
C ASN A 97 19.28 -15.56 11.89
N ASP A 98 19.20 -14.88 10.76
CA ASP A 98 19.60 -13.47 10.62
C ASP A 98 18.41 -12.50 10.64
N GLY A 99 17.19 -13.01 10.60
CA GLY A 99 15.97 -12.20 10.45
C GLY A 99 15.19 -11.98 11.74
N GLY A 100 15.33 -12.90 12.71
CA GLY A 100 14.62 -12.83 13.99
C GLY A 100 13.20 -13.39 13.93
N LYS A 101 12.52 -13.34 15.08
CA LYS A 101 11.16 -13.86 15.25
C LYS A 101 10.20 -12.74 15.58
N TYR A 102 9.00 -12.80 15.02
CA TYR A 102 7.98 -11.79 15.20
C TYR A 102 6.63 -12.43 15.46
N LYS A 103 5.85 -11.78 16.30
CA LYS A 103 4.43 -12.09 16.49
C LYS A 103 3.62 -11.03 15.73
N LEU A 104 2.68 -11.47 14.90
CA LEU A 104 1.68 -10.60 14.27
C LEU A 104 0.31 -10.88 14.88
N GLU A 105 -0.44 -9.83 15.18
CA GLU A 105 -1.78 -9.91 15.77
C GLU A 105 -2.75 -9.07 14.97
N LEU A 106 -3.69 -9.72 14.29
CA LEU A 106 -4.83 -9.08 13.65
C LEU A 106 -5.99 -9.08 14.64
N GLU A 107 -6.39 -7.92 15.12
CA GLU A 107 -7.55 -7.77 16.00
C GLU A 107 -8.13 -6.35 15.87
N ASN A 108 -9.44 -6.19 15.99
CA ASN A 108 -10.12 -4.87 15.96
C ASN A 108 -9.81 -4.08 14.67
N GLY A 109 -9.61 -4.76 13.55
CA GLY A 109 -9.29 -4.14 12.26
C GLY A 109 -7.86 -3.59 12.14
N VAL A 110 -6.96 -3.88 13.09
CA VAL A 110 -5.55 -3.48 13.03
C VAL A 110 -4.63 -4.69 13.07
N LEU A 111 -3.48 -4.58 12.38
CA LEU A 111 -2.41 -5.57 12.41
C LEU A 111 -1.24 -5.02 13.24
N ASN A 112 -1.00 -5.61 14.39
CA ASN A 112 0.12 -5.28 15.25
C ASN A 112 1.27 -6.26 15.01
N HIS A 113 2.49 -5.80 15.23
CA HIS A 113 3.67 -6.66 15.21
C HIS A 113 4.47 -6.48 16.51
N THR A 114 5.15 -7.53 16.95
CA THR A 114 6.06 -7.50 18.11
C THR A 114 7.31 -8.28 17.77
N ALA A 115 8.45 -7.60 17.78
CA ALA A 115 9.77 -8.23 17.59
C ALA A 115 10.16 -9.09 18.80
N ASP A 116 10.99 -10.10 18.56
CA ASP A 116 11.52 -11.03 19.55
C ASP A 116 10.42 -11.73 20.37
N ALA A 117 9.25 -11.93 19.77
CA ALA A 117 8.09 -12.53 20.39
C ALA A 117 7.53 -13.67 19.54
N GLU A 118 6.99 -14.68 20.22
CA GLU A 118 6.33 -15.83 19.63
C GLU A 118 5.13 -16.21 20.51
N ALA A 119 3.94 -16.32 19.91
CA ALA A 119 2.74 -16.79 20.60
C ALA A 119 2.75 -18.31 20.68
N LYS A 120 2.37 -18.85 21.85
CA LYS A 120 2.28 -20.30 22.06
C LYS A 120 1.06 -20.92 21.36
N ASP A 121 0.04 -20.09 21.18
CA ASP A 121 -1.27 -20.37 20.62
C ASP A 121 -1.50 -19.59 19.32
N ALA A 122 -0.45 -19.42 18.51
CA ALA A 122 -0.60 -18.86 17.17
C ALA A 122 -1.47 -19.76 16.29
N ASP A 123 -2.34 -19.14 15.49
CA ASP A 123 -3.15 -19.82 14.49
C ASP A 123 -2.26 -20.43 13.41
N ALA A 124 -1.22 -19.70 12.97
CA ALA A 124 -0.21 -20.22 12.06
C ALA A 124 1.18 -19.64 12.31
N THR A 125 2.20 -20.42 11.95
CA THR A 125 3.60 -20.02 11.92
C THR A 125 4.09 -20.04 10.49
N ILE A 126 4.69 -18.93 10.05
CA ILE A 126 5.26 -18.74 8.72
C ILE A 126 6.78 -18.61 8.87
N ALA A 127 7.51 -19.60 8.37
CA ALA A 127 8.96 -19.59 8.35
C ALA A 127 9.47 -19.34 6.92
N LEU A 128 10.32 -18.33 6.73
CA LEU A 128 10.92 -17.97 5.45
C LEU A 128 12.22 -17.22 5.68
N ASP A 129 13.14 -17.24 4.72
CA ASP A 129 14.34 -16.41 4.84
C ASP A 129 14.09 -14.97 4.36
N ARG A 130 15.05 -14.10 4.67
CA ARG A 130 14.97 -12.68 4.29
C ARG A 130 14.99 -12.45 2.78
N ALA A 131 15.64 -13.32 2.02
CA ALA A 131 15.72 -13.20 0.57
C ALA A 131 14.37 -13.49 -0.08
N THR A 132 13.68 -14.56 0.35
CA THR A 132 12.33 -14.91 -0.08
C THR A 132 11.33 -13.82 0.32
N LEU A 133 11.43 -13.26 1.53
CA LEU A 133 10.62 -12.09 1.91
C LEU A 133 10.82 -10.92 0.94
N ASN A 134 12.06 -10.59 0.59
CA ASN A 134 12.34 -9.49 -0.33
C ASN A 134 11.75 -9.72 -1.74
N LYS A 135 11.80 -10.96 -2.27
CA LYS A 135 11.16 -11.30 -3.56
C LYS A 135 9.64 -11.10 -3.51
N ILE A 136 9.01 -11.46 -2.39
CA ILE A 136 7.57 -11.28 -2.17
C ILE A 136 7.22 -9.80 -2.13
N ILE A 137 8.00 -8.97 -1.41
CA ILE A 137 7.81 -7.51 -1.35
C ILE A 137 7.93 -6.88 -2.74
N LEU A 138 8.93 -7.30 -3.53
CA LEU A 138 9.16 -6.82 -4.90
C LEU A 138 8.13 -7.34 -5.90
N LYS A 139 7.20 -8.20 -5.48
CA LYS A 139 6.20 -8.88 -6.33
C LYS A 139 6.86 -9.69 -7.45
N GLU A 140 8.10 -10.12 -7.26
CA GLU A 140 8.80 -11.06 -8.15
C GLU A 140 8.26 -12.48 -7.98
N GLU A 141 7.73 -12.76 -6.79
CA GLU A 141 7.16 -14.04 -6.40
C GLU A 141 5.97 -13.84 -5.46
N THR A 142 4.97 -14.70 -5.54
CA THR A 142 3.85 -14.74 -4.59
C THR A 142 4.16 -15.65 -3.41
N LEU A 143 3.52 -15.40 -2.26
CA LEU A 143 3.64 -16.27 -1.08
C LEU A 143 3.39 -17.75 -1.44
N LYS A 144 2.31 -18.01 -2.18
CA LYS A 144 1.95 -19.36 -2.63
C LYS A 144 3.02 -20.02 -3.52
N GLN A 145 3.63 -19.27 -4.43
CA GLN A 145 4.73 -19.80 -5.25
C GLN A 145 5.96 -20.13 -4.40
N ALA A 146 6.27 -19.30 -3.41
CA ALA A 146 7.37 -19.55 -2.49
C ALA A 146 7.08 -20.76 -1.57
N GLU A 147 5.82 -20.97 -1.17
CA GLU A 147 5.37 -22.18 -0.48
C GLU A 147 5.52 -23.43 -1.35
N ASP A 148 5.07 -23.38 -2.61
CA ASP A 148 5.17 -24.49 -3.56
C ASP A 148 6.64 -24.90 -3.84
N LYS A 149 7.56 -23.93 -3.79
CA LYS A 149 9.02 -24.17 -3.90
C LYS A 149 9.66 -24.67 -2.61
N GLY A 150 8.95 -24.64 -1.48
CA GLY A 150 9.47 -24.94 -0.16
C GLY A 150 10.39 -23.85 0.43
N GLU A 151 10.37 -22.64 -0.15
CA GLU A 151 11.08 -21.46 0.39
C GLU A 151 10.31 -20.82 1.55
N VAL A 152 8.98 -21.00 1.59
CA VAL A 152 8.12 -20.62 2.71
C VAL A 152 7.51 -21.89 3.30
N LYS A 153 7.51 -21.99 4.63
CA LYS A 153 6.85 -23.06 5.35
C LYS A 153 5.76 -22.48 6.25
N VAL A 154 4.51 -22.80 5.95
CA VAL A 154 3.36 -22.49 6.80
C VAL A 154 2.98 -23.73 7.61
N THR A 155 2.87 -23.58 8.93
CA THR A 155 2.37 -24.62 9.83
C THR A 155 1.22 -24.08 10.66
N GLY A 156 0.21 -24.90 10.96
CA GLY A 156 -1.02 -24.44 11.62
C GLY A 156 -2.16 -24.23 10.61
N ASP A 157 -2.99 -23.23 10.84
CA ASP A 157 -4.14 -22.89 10.01
C ASP A 157 -3.76 -21.90 8.89
N GLY A 158 -3.41 -22.44 7.72
CA GLY A 158 -3.13 -21.62 6.53
C GLY A 158 -4.33 -20.80 6.04
N ALA A 159 -5.56 -21.21 6.34
CA ALA A 159 -6.75 -20.46 5.94
C ALA A 159 -6.85 -19.11 6.66
N LYS A 160 -6.32 -19.01 7.89
CA LYS A 160 -6.21 -17.74 8.63
C LYS A 160 -5.27 -16.75 7.95
N LEU A 161 -4.18 -17.25 7.37
CA LEU A 161 -3.24 -16.42 6.62
C LEU A 161 -3.88 -15.91 5.33
N ASP A 162 -4.58 -16.78 4.60
CA ASP A 162 -5.36 -16.37 3.42
C ASP A 162 -6.45 -15.35 3.76
N GLU A 163 -7.13 -15.51 4.91
CA GLU A 163 -8.12 -14.57 5.42
C GLU A 163 -7.49 -13.18 5.64
N MET A 164 -6.35 -13.11 6.32
CA MET A 164 -5.62 -11.87 6.59
C MET A 164 -5.14 -11.18 5.30
N LEU A 165 -4.60 -11.94 4.35
CA LEU A 165 -4.21 -11.42 3.03
C LEU A 165 -5.43 -10.91 2.24
N GLY A 166 -6.60 -11.53 2.41
CA GLY A 166 -7.87 -11.09 1.82
C GLY A 166 -8.37 -9.75 2.33
N TYR A 167 -7.93 -9.31 3.52
CA TYR A 167 -8.24 -7.99 4.07
C TYR A 167 -7.34 -6.89 3.55
N MET A 168 -6.28 -7.19 2.78
CA MET A 168 -5.40 -6.16 2.24
C MET A 168 -6.03 -5.43 1.05
N ASP A 169 -6.15 -4.11 1.16
CA ASP A 169 -6.58 -3.25 0.06
C ASP A 169 -5.43 -2.99 -0.92
N LYS A 170 -5.83 -2.56 -2.13
CA LYS A 170 -4.91 -2.11 -3.17
C LYS A 170 -5.12 -0.62 -3.36
N PHE A 171 -4.03 0.14 -3.35
CA PHE A 171 -4.09 1.57 -3.60
C PHE A 171 -4.02 1.85 -5.11
N GLU A 172 -5.03 2.55 -5.62
CA GLU A 172 -5.02 3.06 -6.99
C GLU A 172 -4.05 4.25 -7.07
N PHE A 173 -3.02 4.13 -7.91
CA PHE A 173 -2.02 5.19 -8.07
C PHE A 173 -2.62 6.47 -8.66
N TRP A 174 -3.49 6.32 -9.66
CA TRP A 174 -4.13 7.42 -10.38
C TRP A 174 -5.47 7.82 -9.74
N PHE A 175 -5.45 8.14 -8.45
CA PHE A 175 -6.62 8.68 -7.76
C PHE A 175 -6.85 10.15 -8.16
N ASN A 176 -8.11 10.59 -8.16
CA ASN A 176 -8.44 11.97 -8.51
C ASN A 176 -7.97 12.94 -7.43
N ILE A 177 -7.40 14.08 -7.86
CA ILE A 177 -6.97 15.16 -6.95
C ILE A 177 -7.86 16.39 -7.12
N VAL A 178 -8.05 16.85 -8.37
CA VAL A 178 -8.81 18.07 -8.70
C VAL A 178 -10.31 17.85 -8.88
N THR A 179 -10.76 16.60 -8.81
CA THR A 179 -12.17 16.20 -8.80
C THR A 179 -12.41 15.14 -7.71
N PRO A 180 -13.65 14.93 -7.26
CA PRO A 180 -13.99 13.84 -6.35
C PRO A 180 -13.67 12.44 -6.90
#